data_AF-A0A7X4F0P7-F1
#
_entry.id   AF-A0A7X4F0P7-F1
#
_cell.length_a   1.000
_cell.length_b   1.000
_cell.length_c   1.000
_cell.angle_alpha   90.00
_cell.angle_beta   90.00
_cell.angle_gamma   90.00
#
_symmetry.space_group_name_H-M   'P 1'
#
loop_
_entity.id
_entity.type
_entity.pdbx_description
1 polymer ?
#
loop_
_entity_poly.entity_id
_entity_poly.type
_entity_poly.pdbx_seq_one_letter_code
_entity_poly.pdbx_strand_id
1 'polypeptide(L)' 'MDNRTFTGLLAATPPANLRIIELTAELTRPDGSLDLEAAAARQPEIEAACTQAQDYASTTGRLLEAMRWKLRSRRS' A
#
# COMPACT_ATOMS: atom_id res chain seq x y z
N MET A 1 -26.86 -2.48 -7.28
CA MET A 1 -25.98 -2.22 -6.11
C MET A 1 -26.73 -1.30 -5.23
N ASP A 2 -26.86 -1.58 -3.94
CA ASP A 2 -26.97 -0.46 -3.03
C ASP A 2 -25.61 0.28 -3.12
N ASN A 3 -25.63 1.51 -3.63
CA ASN A 3 -24.40 2.30 -3.80
C ASN A 3 -23.63 2.44 -2.48
N ARG A 4 -24.35 2.40 -1.35
CA ARG A 4 -23.82 2.56 0.00
C ARG A 4 -22.78 1.50 0.38
N THR A 5 -23.00 0.25 -0.01
CA THR A 5 -22.08 -0.87 0.26
C THR A 5 -20.78 -0.71 -0.51
N PHE A 6 -20.86 -0.26 -1.78
CA PHE A 6 -19.66 -0.06 -2.61
C PHE A 6 -18.88 1.17 -2.18
N THR A 7 -19.56 2.28 -1.88
CA THR A 7 -18.91 3.46 -1.30
C THR A 7 -18.29 3.15 0.07
N GLY A 8 -18.91 2.27 0.87
CA GLY A 8 -18.35 1.80 2.13
C GLY A 8 -17.07 0.99 1.96
N LEU A 9 -17.03 0.10 0.96
CA LEU A 9 -15.80 -0.63 0.60
C LEU A 9 -14.71 0.34 0.11
N LEU A 10 -15.04 1.29 -0.76
CA LEU A 10 -14.07 2.30 -1.21
C LEU A 10 -13.54 3.16 -0.07
N ALA A 11 -14.40 3.60 0.85
CA ALA A 11 -14.00 4.38 2.02
C ALA A 11 -13.11 3.61 3.00
N ALA A 12 -13.16 2.27 2.99
CA ALA A 12 -12.27 1.42 3.78
C ALA A 12 -10.89 1.22 3.13
N THR A 13 -10.66 1.75 1.93
CA THR A 13 -9.34 1.70 1.29
C THR A 13 -8.39 2.62 2.08
N PRO A 14 -7.28 2.10 2.62
CA PRO A 14 -6.28 2.95 3.26
C PRO A 14 -5.69 3.95 2.23
N PRO A 15 -5.25 5.14 2.66
CA PRO A 15 -4.59 6.09 1.78
C PRO A 15 -3.27 5.53 1.24
N ALA A 16 -2.98 5.77 -0.04
CA ALA A 16 -1.81 5.23 -0.74
C ALA A 16 -0.47 5.94 -0.41
N ASN A 17 -0.46 6.82 0.60
CA ASN A 17 0.75 7.55 0.96
C ASN A 17 1.67 6.68 1.84
N LEU A 18 2.48 5.84 1.20
CA LEU A 18 3.38 4.90 1.87
C LEU A 18 4.75 5.53 2.10
N ARG A 19 5.22 5.51 3.35
CA ARG A 19 6.52 6.09 3.72
C ARG A 19 7.69 5.48 2.95
N ILE A 20 7.57 4.22 2.54
CA ILE A 20 8.61 3.53 1.77
C ILE A 20 8.89 4.20 0.41
N ILE A 21 7.89 4.83 -0.20
CA ILE A 21 8.04 5.55 -1.47
C ILE A 21 8.90 6.80 -1.27
N GLU A 22 8.61 7.55 -0.21
CA GLU A 22 9.37 8.74 0.16
C GLU A 22 10.80 8.38 0.56
N LEU A 23 10.97 7.35 1.40
CA LEU A 23 12.28 6.83 1.81
C LEU A 23 13.12 6.39 0.62
N THR A 24 12.51 5.74 -0.37
CA THR A 24 13.24 5.32 -1.57
C THR A 24 13.78 6.55 -2.29
N ALA A 25 13.00 7.63 -2.44
CA ALA A 25 13.48 8.86 -3.07
C ALA A 25 14.59 9.54 -2.26
N GLU A 26 14.46 9.57 -0.92
CA GLU A 26 15.48 10.15 -0.02
C GLU A 26 16.79 9.36 -0.01
N LEU A 27 16.73 8.03 -0.21
CA LEU A 27 17.88 7.13 -0.14
C LEU A 27 18.48 6.81 -1.50
N THR A 28 17.88 7.29 -2.59
CA THR A 28 18.40 7.07 -3.95
C THR A 28 19.32 8.21 -4.36
N ARG A 29 20.52 7.88 -4.82
CA ARG A 29 21.50 8.84 -5.33
C ARG A 29 21.09 9.37 -6.70
N PRO A 30 21.69 10.48 -7.18
CA PRO A 30 21.36 11.07 -8.48
C PRO A 30 21.54 10.13 -9.68
N ASP A 31 22.41 9.11 -9.55
CA ASP A 31 22.65 8.09 -10.56
C ASP A 31 21.65 6.92 -10.53
N GLY A 32 20.68 6.95 -9.60
CA GLY A 32 19.69 5.91 -9.40
C GLY A 32 20.16 4.75 -8.50
N SER A 33 21.39 4.79 -7.99
CA SER A 33 21.88 3.79 -7.03
C SER A 33 21.34 4.04 -5.62
N LEU A 34 21.18 2.98 -4.83
CA LEU A 34 20.77 3.10 -3.44
C LEU A 34 21.96 3.50 -2.55
N ASP A 35 21.74 4.49 -1.68
CA ASP A 35 22.70 4.85 -0.64
C ASP A 35 22.62 3.88 0.55
N LEU A 36 23.45 2.83 0.48
CA LEU A 36 23.47 1.77 1.49
C LEU A 36 23.92 2.26 2.88
N GLU A 37 24.79 3.27 2.96
CA GLU A 37 25.22 3.81 4.26
C GLU A 37 24.09 4.61 4.89
N ALA A 38 23.44 5.50 4.12
CA ALA A 38 22.27 6.24 4.59
C ALA A 38 21.10 5.31 4.93
N ALA A 39 20.90 4.24 4.15
CA ALA A 39 19.87 3.24 4.41
C ALA A 39 20.16 2.46 5.70
N ALA A 40 21.40 2.02 5.91
CA ALA A 40 21.81 1.32 7.13
C ALA A 40 21.60 2.20 8.38
N ALA A 41 21.92 3.50 8.29
CA ALA A 41 21.67 4.44 9.38
C ALA A 41 20.17 4.63 9.72
N ARG A 42 19.28 4.28 8.79
CA ARG A 42 17.81 4.44 8.91
C ARG A 42 17.07 3.10 8.92
N GLN A 43 17.77 2.00 9.17
CA GLN A 43 17.21 0.64 9.15
C GLN A 43 15.87 0.51 9.92
N PRO A 44 15.70 1.05 11.13
CA PRO A 44 14.42 0.94 11.85
C PRO A 44 13.26 1.66 11.14
N GLU A 45 13.53 2.80 10.49
CA GLU A 45 12.53 3.56 9.74
C GLU A 45 12.12 2.80 8.47
N ILE A 46 13.09 2.18 7.79
CA ILE A 46 12.86 1.33 6.62
C ILE A 46 12.02 0.12 7.00
N GLU A 47 12.33 -0.55 8.10
CA GLU A 47 11.55 -1.70 8.59
C GLU A 47 10.10 -1.31 8.88
N ALA A 48 9.89 -0.20 9.60
CA ALA A 48 8.55 0.30 9.87
C ALA A 48 7.77 0.64 8.59
N ALA A 49 8.43 1.27 7.62
CA ALA A 49 7.84 1.60 6.33
C ALA A 49 7.51 0.35 5.50
N CYS A 50 8.33 -0.69 5.57
CA CYS A 50 8.07 -1.99 4.96
C CYS A 50 6.84 -2.67 5.58
N THR A 51 6.72 -2.67 6.92
CA THR A 51 5.53 -3.18 7.61
C THR A 51 4.28 -2.41 7.19
N GLN A 52 4.33 -1.08 7.15
CA GLN A 52 3.23 -0.25 6.65
C GLN A 52 2.80 -0.64 5.23
N ALA A 53 3.78 -0.85 4.34
CA ALA A 53 3.50 -1.23 2.95
C ALA A 53 2.87 -2.63 2.84
N GLN A 54 3.30 -3.58 3.67
CA GLN A 54 2.71 -4.92 3.73
C GLN A 54 1.27 -4.89 4.23
N ASP A 55 0.98 -4.11 5.27
CA ASP A 55 -0.36 -3.94 5.81
C ASP A 55 -1.30 -3.29 4.78
N TYR A 56 -0.81 -2.28 4.07
CA TYR A 56 -1.53 -1.64 2.98
C TYR A 56 -1.85 -2.65 1.86
N ALA A 57 -0.85 -3.43 1.42
CA ALA A 57 -1.02 -4.42 0.35
C ALA A 57 -2.02 -5.52 0.74
N SER A 58 -1.93 -6.02 1.98
CA SER A 58 -2.83 -7.04 2.53
C SER A 58 -4.28 -6.53 2.59
N THR A 59 -4.47 -5.34 3.16
CA THR A 59 -5.81 -4.73 3.29
C THR A 59 -6.43 -4.45 1.92
N THR A 60 -5.66 -3.84 1.02
CA THR A 60 -6.10 -3.53 -0.33
C THR A 60 -6.42 -4.79 -1.12
N GLY A 61 -5.60 -5.84 -1.00
CA GLY A 61 -5.83 -7.15 -1.63
C GLY A 61 -7.16 -7.77 -1.21
N ARG A 62 -7.43 -7.84 0.10
CA ARG A 62 -8.70 -8.34 0.64
C ARG A 62 -9.90 -7.54 0.15
N LEU A 63 -9.76 -6.21 0.08
CA LEU A 63 -10.80 -5.33 -0.41
C LEU A 63 -11.12 -5.58 -1.89
N LEU A 64 -10.09 -5.71 -2.72
CA LEU A 64 -10.24 -6.04 -4.14
C LEU A 64 -10.89 -7.41 -4.35
N GLU A 65 -10.53 -8.41 -3.55
CA GLU A 65 -11.17 -9.72 -3.57
C GLU A 65 -12.66 -9.65 -3.22
N ALA A 66 -13.01 -8.91 -2.16
CA ALA A 66 -14.41 -8.70 -1.77
C ALA A 66 -15.21 -8.01 -2.88
N MET A 67 -14.63 -6.99 -3.54
CA MET A 67 -15.23 -6.32 -4.70
C MET A 67 -15.43 -7.29 -5.87
N ARG A 68 -14.39 -8.07 -6.24
CA ARG A 68 -14.46 -9.06 -7.33
C ARG A 68 -15.51 -10.13 -7.06
N TRP A 69 -15.58 -10.64 -5.83
CA TRP A 69 -16.60 -11.62 -5.44
C TRP A 69 -18.01 -11.03 -5.59
N LYS A 70 -18.25 -9.82 -5.06
CA LYS A 70 -19.56 -9.14 -5.17
C LYS A 70 -19.96 -8.79 -6.60
N LEU A 71 -19.01 -8.46 -7.48
CA LEU A 71 -19.29 -8.21 -8.89
C LEU A 71 -19.66 -9.49 -9.65
N ARG A 72 -19.01 -10.63 -9.31
CA ARG A 72 -19.34 -11.94 -9.90
C ARG A 72 -20.69 -12.46 -9.42
N SER A 73 -21.04 -12.28 -8.14
CA SER A 73 -22.31 -12.73 -7.56
C SER A 73 -23.56 -11.98 -8.09
N ARG A 74 -23.40 -11.08 -9.06
CA ARG A 74 -24.51 -10.39 -9.77
C ARG A 74 -24.77 -10.91 -11.18
N ARG A 75 -23.86 -11.69 -11.75
CA ARG A 75 -24.02 -12.28 -13.09
C ARG A 75 -24.65 -13.67 -13.05
N SER A 76 -24.90 -14.21 -11.86
CA SER A 76 -25.61 -15.46 -11.61
C SER A 76 -26.95 -15.16 -10.96
#